data_AF-A0A6I4NMZ0-F1
#
_entry.id   AF-A0A6I4NMZ0-F1
#
_cell.length_a   1.000
_cell.length_b   1.000
_cell.length_c   1.000
_cell.angle_alpha   90.00
_cell.angle_beta   90.00
_cell.angle_gamma   90.00
#
_symmetry.space_group_name_H-M   'P 1'
#
loop_
_entity.id
_entity.type
_entity.pdbx_description
1 polymer ?
#
loop_
_entity_poly.entity_id
_entity_poly.type
_entity_poly.pdbx_seq_one_letter_code
_entity_poly.pdbx_strand_id
1 'polypeptide(L)'
;MSPTASAVGPNPKCTGNPADFTDTTREAANLRTGPGTSYAKKGVLYKGHKFRVYCIKGLDSGYSWWWGKVLTGEHKGDKRWVYNGSFLT
;
A
#
# COMPACT_ATOMS: atom_id res chain seq x y z
N MET A 1 5.59 -7.70 31.06
CA MET A 1 6.53 -6.98 30.17
C MET A 1 5.75 -6.63 28.91
N SER A 2 5.58 -5.35 28.59
CA SER A 2 4.89 -4.91 27.38
C SER A 2 5.89 -5.00 26.23
N PRO A 3 5.60 -5.65 25.08
CA PRO A 3 6.54 -5.67 23.98
C PRO A 3 6.67 -4.25 23.44
N THR A 4 7.89 -3.72 23.43
CA THR A 4 8.24 -2.51 22.69
C THR A 4 7.86 -2.74 21.24
N ALA A 5 6.85 -2.03 20.75
CA ALA A 5 6.44 -2.12 19.35
C ALA A 5 7.56 -1.51 18.49
N SER A 6 8.48 -2.34 18.01
CA SER A 6 9.38 -1.98 16.92
C SER A 6 8.49 -1.67 15.72
N ALA A 7 8.29 -0.37 15.43
CA ALA A 7 7.51 0.05 14.29
C ALA A 7 8.20 -0.45 13.02
N VAL A 8 7.60 -1.44 12.35
CA VAL A 8 8.10 -1.98 11.08
C VAL A 8 7.74 -0.99 9.97
N GLY A 9 8.47 0.12 9.89
CA GLY A 9 8.30 1.16 8.87
C GLY A 9 7.37 2.33 9.26
N PRO A 10 7.06 3.22 8.30
CA PRO A 10 6.37 4.50 8.56
C PRO A 10 4.88 4.39 8.86
N ASN A 11 4.29 3.19 8.89
CA ASN A 11 2.91 2.97 9.28
C ASN A 11 2.83 1.86 10.34
N PRO A 12 2.14 2.05 11.48
CA PRO A 12 2.10 1.06 12.56
C PRO A 12 1.41 -0.25 12.18
N LYS A 13 0.68 -0.31 11.06
CA LYS A 13 0.06 -1.55 10.56
C LYS A 13 0.98 -2.35 9.64
N CYS A 14 2.14 -1.83 9.27
CA CYS A 14 3.11 -2.54 8.43
C CYS A 14 3.77 -3.68 9.21
N THR A 15 4.09 -4.76 8.49
CA THR A 15 4.80 -5.93 9.01
C THR A 15 6.08 -6.21 8.22
N GLY A 16 6.34 -5.44 7.17
CA GLY A 16 7.61 -5.45 6.42
C GLY A 16 7.98 -4.04 5.96
N ASN A 17 9.27 -3.74 5.95
CA ASN A 17 9.83 -2.44 5.57
C ASN A 17 10.89 -2.63 4.46
N PRO A 18 10.50 -2.96 3.22
CA PRO A 18 11.43 -3.00 2.10
C PRO A 18 11.99 -1.60 1.80
N ALA A 19 13.05 -1.53 0.99
CA ALA A 19 13.46 -0.27 0.42
C ALA A 19 12.30 0.34 -0.39
N ASP A 20 12.14 1.66 -0.30
CA ASP A 20 11.14 2.38 -1.09
C ASP A 20 11.29 2.08 -2.59
N PHE A 21 10.18 1.75 -3.25
CA PHE A 21 10.14 1.57 -4.69
C PHE A 21 8.89 2.21 -5.29
N THR A 22 8.91 2.43 -6.60
CA THR A 22 7.76 2.95 -7.34
C THR A 22 7.30 1.90 -8.33
N ASP A 23 5.99 1.71 -8.39
CA ASP A 23 5.38 0.81 -9.36
C ASP A 23 4.20 1.50 -10.06
N THR A 24 3.77 0.91 -11.17
CA THR A 24 2.66 1.42 -11.99
C THR A 24 1.51 0.42 -11.95
N THR A 25 0.32 0.88 -11.61
CA THR A 25 -0.90 0.06 -11.62
C THR A 25 -1.14 -0.55 -13.00
N ARG A 26 -1.34 -1.87 -13.07
CA ARG A 26 -1.76 -2.59 -14.29
C ARG A 26 -3.27 -2.64 -14.46
N GLU A 27 -4.00 -2.52 -13.36
CA GLU A 27 -5.46 -2.49 -13.27
C GLU A 27 -5.90 -1.51 -12.18
N ALA A 28 -7.20 -1.33 -11.99
CA ALA A 28 -7.73 -0.40 -11.01
C ALA A 28 -7.43 -0.88 -9.57
N ALA A 29 -6.65 -0.11 -8.82
CA ALA A 29 -6.33 -0.38 -7.42
C ALA A 29 -7.25 0.43 -6.49
N ASN A 30 -7.88 -0.22 -5.50
CA ASN A 30 -8.68 0.48 -4.51
C ASN A 30 -7.77 1.16 -3.46
N LEU A 31 -7.94 2.47 -3.27
CA LEU A 31 -7.29 3.22 -2.20
C LEU A 31 -8.04 3.00 -0.88
N ARG A 32 -7.42 2.33 0.09
CA ARG A 32 -8.07 1.93 1.36
C ARG A 32 -7.47 2.60 2.59
N THR A 33 -8.26 2.65 3.66
CA THR A 33 -7.84 3.17 4.99
C THR A 33 -7.01 2.16 5.81
N GLY A 34 -6.91 0.92 5.34
CA GLY A 34 -6.12 -0.11 5.99
C GLY A 34 -5.82 -1.29 5.08
N PRO A 35 -4.91 -2.17 5.51
CA PRO A 35 -4.49 -3.35 4.77
C PRO A 35 -5.52 -4.47 4.93
N GLY A 36 -6.48 -4.50 4.01
CA GLY A 36 -7.56 -5.50 3.99
C GLY A 36 -8.82 -4.99 3.29
N THR A 37 -9.66 -5.91 2.82
CA THR A 37 -10.92 -5.58 2.15
C THR A 37 -12.01 -5.08 3.09
N SER A 38 -11.89 -5.36 4.40
CA SER A 38 -12.78 -4.83 5.45
C SER A 38 -12.58 -3.34 5.72
N TYR A 39 -11.46 -2.75 5.29
CA TYR A 39 -11.21 -1.32 5.44
C TYR A 39 -11.89 -0.52 4.32
N ALA A 40 -12.46 0.63 4.69
CA ALA A 40 -13.19 1.50 3.78
C ALA A 40 -12.35 1.92 2.56
N LYS A 41 -13.01 1.90 1.38
CA LYS A 41 -12.50 2.50 0.14
C LYS A 41 -12.65 4.02 0.20
N LYS A 42 -11.59 4.74 -0.15
CA LYS A 42 -11.56 6.21 -0.24
C LYS A 42 -11.41 6.74 -1.66
N GLY A 43 -11.04 5.86 -2.59
CA GLY A 43 -10.86 6.21 -3.98
C GLY A 43 -10.38 5.02 -4.80
N VAL A 44 -10.11 5.28 -6.07
CA VAL A 44 -9.59 4.28 -7.02
C VAL A 44 -8.41 4.90 -7.75
N LEU A 45 -7.30 4.17 -7.79
CA LEU A 45 -6.15 4.47 -8.61
C LEU A 45 -6.26 3.66 -9.91
N TYR A 46 -6.65 4.30 -10.99
CA TYR A 46 -6.82 3.66 -12.29
C TYR A 46 -5.49 3.18 -12.90
N LYS A 47 -5.59 2.28 -13.89
CA LYS A 47 -4.46 1.74 -14.66
C LYS A 47 -3.55 2.85 -15.19
N GLY A 48 -2.24 2.59 -15.18
CA GLY A 48 -1.21 3.50 -15.68
C GLY A 48 -0.76 4.58 -14.68
N HIS A 49 -1.36 4.65 -13.49
CA HIS A 49 -0.92 5.57 -12.46
C HIS A 49 0.23 5.01 -11.62
N LYS A 50 1.09 5.91 -11.14
CA LYS A 50 2.29 5.58 -10.38
C LYS A 50 2.03 5.67 -8.88
N PHE A 51 2.61 4.74 -8.14
CA PHE A 51 2.50 4.64 -6.69
C PHE A 51 3.86 4.35 -6.08
N ARG A 52 4.25 5.13 -5.07
CA ARG A 52 5.48 4.89 -4.30
C ARG A 52 5.17 4.10 -3.05
N VAL A 53 5.74 2.92 -2.90
CA VAL A 53 5.60 2.04 -1.75
C VAL A 53 6.62 2.42 -0.69
N TYR A 54 6.20 2.46 0.57
CA TYR A 54 7.05 2.73 1.73
C TYR A 54 7.14 1.54 2.69
N CYS A 55 6.06 0.79 2.84
CA CYS A 55 6.06 -0.43 3.64
C CYS A 55 4.91 -1.35 3.24
N ILE A 56 4.95 -2.58 3.74
CA ILE A 56 4.04 -3.66 3.34
C ILE A 56 3.43 -4.36 4.55
N LYS A 57 2.26 -4.97 4.34
CA LYS A 57 1.63 -5.91 5.29
C LYS A 57 1.19 -7.17 4.57
N GLY A 58 1.34 -8.32 5.23
CA GLY A 58 0.90 -9.62 4.72
C GLY A 58 1.99 -10.21 3.83
N LEU A 59 3.01 -10.78 4.47
CA LEU A 59 4.19 -11.33 3.78
C LEU A 59 3.97 -12.79 3.35
N ASP A 60 2.99 -13.48 3.93
CA ASP A 60 2.99 -14.96 3.99
C ASP A 60 2.13 -15.67 2.94
N SER A 61 1.67 -15.01 1.87
CA SER A 61 0.76 -15.69 0.91
C SER A 61 0.70 -15.12 -0.51
N GLY A 62 1.63 -14.26 -0.92
CA GLY A 62 1.54 -13.54 -2.20
C GLY A 62 0.49 -12.42 -2.23
N TYR A 63 -0.35 -12.35 -1.18
CA TYR A 63 -1.28 -11.26 -0.90
C TYR A 63 -0.61 -10.24 0.02
N SER A 64 -0.13 -9.15 -0.56
CA SER A 64 0.46 -8.06 0.22
C SER A 64 -0.30 -6.76 0.00
N TRP A 65 -0.43 -6.01 1.08
CA TRP A 65 -0.94 -4.65 1.05
C TRP A 65 0.24 -3.69 1.10
N TRP A 66 0.28 -2.74 0.18
CA TRP A 66 1.31 -1.72 0.11
C TRP A 66 0.77 -0.42 0.69
N TRP A 67 1.50 0.12 1.67
CA TRP A 67 1.30 1.47 2.15
C TRP A 67 2.25 2.40 1.41
N GLY A 68 1.71 3.44 0.80
CA GLY A 68 2.46 4.26 -0.12
C GLY A 68 1.78 5.57 -0.45
N LYS A 69 2.41 6.34 -1.34
CA LYS A 69 1.91 7.62 -1.85
C LYS A 69 1.56 7.51 -3.32
N VAL A 70 0.38 8.00 -3.68
CA VAL A 70 -0.03 8.17 -5.07
C VAL A 70 0.79 9.31 -5.71
N LEU A 71 1.42 9.03 -6.85
CA LEU A 71 2.29 9.98 -7.54
C LEU A 71 1.63 10.68 -8.72
N THR A 72 0.63 10.04 -9.35
CA THR A 72 -0.10 10.59 -10.51
C THR A 72 -1.60 10.33 -10.40
N GLY A 73 -2.40 11.07 -11.18
CA GLY A 73 -3.86 10.98 -11.19
C GLY A 73 -4.55 11.88 -10.17
N GLU A 74 -5.87 11.75 -10.08
CA GLU A 74 -6.76 12.57 -9.24
C GLU A 74 -6.40 12.51 -7.74
N HIS A 75 -5.89 11.37 -7.28
CA HIS A 75 -5.50 11.15 -5.89
C HIS A 75 -4.02 11.47 -5.60
N LYS A 76 -3.32 12.19 -6.49
CA LYS A 76 -1.90 12.52 -6.31
C LYS A 76 -1.66 13.19 -4.96
N GLY A 77 -0.68 12.67 -4.23
CA GLY A 77 -0.34 13.16 -2.89
C GLY A 77 -0.86 12.29 -1.76
N ASP A 78 -1.96 11.55 -2.00
CA ASP A 78 -2.61 10.73 -0.98
C ASP A 78 -1.73 9.56 -0.56
N LYS A 79 -1.65 9.35 0.77
CA LYS A 79 -1.05 8.15 1.35
C LYS A 79 -2.13 7.16 1.74
N ARG A 80 -2.14 5.99 1.11
CA ARG A 80 -3.21 4.98 1.24
C ARG A 80 -2.68 3.55 1.12
N TRP A 81 -3.51 2.59 1.53
CA TRP A 81 -3.27 1.18 1.31
C TRP A 81 -3.78 0.76 -0.06
N VAL A 82 -2.98 0.01 -0.80
CA VAL A 82 -3.34 -0.60 -2.08
C VAL A 82 -2.97 -2.08 -2.07
N TYR A 83 -3.69 -2.88 -2.85
CA TYR A 83 -3.42 -4.30 -3.00
C TYR A 83 -2.33 -4.52 -4.04
N ASN A 84 -1.30 -5.32 -3.75
CA ASN A 84 -0.17 -5.57 -4.66
C ASN A 84 -0.59 -6.22 -5.99
N GLY A 85 -1.67 -7.02 -5.98
CA GLY A 85 -2.18 -7.67 -7.19
C GLY A 85 -2.49 -6.70 -8.32
N SER A 86 -2.82 -5.44 -8.00
CA SER A 86 -3.12 -4.41 -8.99
C SER A 86 -1.89 -3.80 -9.69
N PHE A 87 -0.68 -4.18 -9.26
CA PHE A 87 0.60 -3.63 -9.72
C PHE A 87 1.52 -4.67 -10.37
N LEU A 88 1.32 -5.97 -10.08
CA LEU A 88 2.23 -7.08 -10.43
C LEU A 88 2.96 -6.89 -11.76
N THR A 89 4.30 -6.76 -11.76
CA THR A 89 5.16 -6.80 -12.95
C THR A 89 5.42 -8.21 -13.45
#